data_AF-A0A524A293-F1
#
_entry.id   AF-A0A524A293-F1
#
_cell.length_a   1.000
_cell.length_b   1.000
_cell.length_c   1.000
_cell.angle_alpha   90.00
_cell.angle_beta   90.00
_cell.angle_gamma   90.00
#
_symmetry.space_group_name_H-M   'P 1'
#
loop_
_entity.id
_entity.type
_entity.pdbx_description
1 polymer ?
#
loop_
_entity_poly.entity_id
_entity_poly.type
_entity_poly.pdbx_seq_one_letter_code
_entity_poly.pdbx_strand_id
1 'polypeptide(L)'
;MSRKEPDEKMRLYTDSRVQLFIGKFLNGELERLYPVLDEKLGYRYPAVETFVDNPEEAEAFLRSLESNKLLTSEICGVLLYCPECGSCSVEEVLRRANSISKEKTGTSDAEPSADAGWRCRDCGALIKKGALSAKPVFSYKFSQKGIDEISDRLAIKPLLEFLHERGYNTESPGYMTGDSEVEHIFDITAMGEDQNDVILALDFVVSEESVGEDKVISMFAKVFDTNPPRSILVAFPGLTKKAKKLAEQYEIDVVETHDLDVLWKKLRKVIPPVDEFSFETLDVMTLLSLPDHLRKTASMVCEKGKTTADEVAKMTQKARAVESSYLNQLVRMGYLKKERKGRQVLFSVIS
;
A
#
# COMPACT_ATOMS: atom_id res chain seq x y z
N MET A 1 -26.88 16.08 -25.10
CA MET A 1 -25.72 15.32 -25.61
C MET A 1 -24.46 16.14 -25.37
N SER A 2 -23.66 15.77 -24.38
CA SER A 2 -22.27 16.22 -24.28
C SER A 2 -21.49 15.05 -23.70
N ARG A 3 -20.83 14.30 -24.59
CA ARG A 3 -19.89 13.25 -24.20
C ARG A 3 -18.68 13.97 -23.62
N LYS A 4 -18.56 14.04 -22.30
CA LYS A 4 -17.29 14.42 -21.67
C LYS A 4 -16.30 13.29 -21.97
N GLU A 5 -15.19 13.62 -22.61
CA GLU A 5 -14.08 12.71 -22.83
C GLU A 5 -13.63 12.11 -21.48
N PRO A 6 -13.15 10.86 -21.42
CA PRO A 6 -12.62 10.29 -20.20
C PRO A 6 -11.43 11.15 -19.75
N ASP A 7 -11.52 11.68 -18.53
CA ASP A 7 -10.51 12.54 -17.88
C ASP A 7 -9.11 11.96 -18.12
N GLU A 8 -8.20 12.72 -18.73
CA GLU A 8 -6.84 12.28 -19.14
C GLU A 8 -6.06 11.68 -17.95
N LYS A 9 -6.35 12.16 -16.74
CA LYS A 9 -5.89 11.62 -15.46
C LYS A 9 -6.29 10.16 -15.24
N MET A 10 -7.53 9.80 -15.57
CA MET A 10 -8.07 8.43 -15.38
C MET A 10 -7.26 7.41 -16.19
N ARG A 11 -6.85 7.76 -17.40
CA ARG A 11 -6.04 6.88 -18.26
C ARG A 11 -4.65 6.60 -17.68
N LEU A 12 -4.06 7.61 -17.04
CA LEU A 12 -2.75 7.51 -16.41
C LEU A 12 -2.77 6.59 -15.18
N TYR A 13 -3.83 6.65 -14.38
CA TYR A 13 -4.03 5.78 -13.21
C TYR A 13 -4.30 4.31 -13.59
N THR A 14 -4.87 4.06 -14.77
CA THR A 14 -5.12 2.71 -15.29
C THR A 14 -3.96 2.13 -16.08
N ASP A 15 -2.90 2.91 -16.35
CA ASP A 15 -1.71 2.42 -17.04
C ASP A 15 -0.96 1.48 -16.10
N SER A 16 -0.84 0.21 -16.50
CA SER A 16 -0.15 -0.83 -15.75
C SER A 16 1.27 -0.42 -15.38
N ARG A 17 2.00 0.30 -16.24
CA ARG A 17 3.39 0.74 -15.98
C ARG A 17 3.44 1.77 -14.86
N VAL A 18 2.46 2.67 -14.81
CA VAL A 18 2.33 3.68 -13.75
C VAL A 18 1.95 3.01 -12.44
N GLN A 19 1.01 2.07 -12.46
CA GLN A 19 0.59 1.34 -11.25
C GLN A 19 1.72 0.54 -10.61
N LEU A 20 2.49 -0.20 -11.42
CA LEU A 20 3.64 -0.98 -10.96
C LEU A 20 4.72 -0.08 -10.38
N PHE A 21 5.07 0.99 -11.10
CA PHE A 21 6.06 1.97 -10.63
C PHE A 21 5.65 2.64 -9.31
N ILE A 22 4.38 3.00 -9.15
CA ILE A 22 3.84 3.55 -7.91
C ILE A 22 3.83 2.51 -6.80
N GLY A 23 3.53 1.25 -7.12
CA GLY A 23 3.59 0.12 -6.19
C GLY A 23 4.92 0.06 -5.44
N LYS A 24 6.03 0.36 -6.12
CA LYS A 24 7.38 0.42 -5.50
C LYS A 24 7.53 1.51 -4.43
N PHE A 25 6.81 2.61 -4.52
CA PHE A 25 6.81 3.62 -3.46
C PHE A 25 5.90 3.21 -2.29
N LEU A 26 4.74 2.64 -2.61
CA LEU A 26 3.74 2.23 -1.61
C LEU A 26 4.21 1.05 -0.76
N ASN A 27 4.95 0.11 -1.35
CA ASN A 27 5.48 -1.05 -0.63
C ASN A 27 6.81 -0.78 0.09
N GLY A 28 7.34 0.45 0.00
CA GLY A 28 8.57 0.87 0.65
C GLY A 28 9.87 0.43 -0.05
N GLU A 29 9.80 -0.16 -1.26
CA GLU A 29 11.00 -0.46 -2.06
C GLU A 29 11.74 0.82 -2.50
N LEU A 30 11.00 1.90 -2.75
CA LEU A 30 11.51 3.20 -3.17
C LEU A 30 10.98 4.30 -2.28
N GLU A 31 11.82 4.85 -1.40
CA GLU A 31 11.48 6.06 -0.63
C GLU A 31 11.65 7.34 -1.47
N ARG A 32 12.74 7.39 -2.25
CA ARG A 32 13.07 8.48 -3.16
C ARG A 32 13.83 7.92 -4.35
N LEU A 33 13.49 8.42 -5.53
CA LEU A 33 14.19 8.10 -6.76
C LEU A 33 15.33 9.11 -6.98
N TYR A 34 16.55 8.60 -7.06
CA TYR A 34 17.74 9.38 -7.39
C TYR A 34 18.26 9.07 -8.79
N PRO A 35 18.78 10.09 -9.50
CA PRO A 35 19.46 9.91 -10.78
C PRO A 35 20.84 9.28 -10.57
N VAL A 36 21.30 8.52 -11.56
CA VAL A 36 22.67 7.99 -11.65
C VAL A 36 23.38 8.65 -12.83
N LEU A 37 24.63 9.06 -12.63
CA LEU A 37 25.44 9.71 -13.66
C LEU A 37 25.78 8.71 -14.77
N ASP A 38 25.62 9.13 -16.03
CA ASP A 38 25.88 8.29 -17.21
C ASP A 38 26.69 9.10 -18.24
N GLU A 39 27.75 8.52 -18.78
CA GLU A 39 28.66 9.24 -19.68
C GLU A 39 28.02 9.59 -21.03
N LYS A 40 27.00 8.85 -21.48
CA LYS A 40 26.37 9.03 -22.79
C LYS A 40 25.09 9.85 -22.70
N LEU A 41 24.24 9.52 -21.72
CA LEU A 41 22.95 10.18 -21.53
C LEU A 41 23.03 11.37 -20.54
N GLY A 42 24.18 11.55 -19.88
CA GLY A 42 24.40 12.55 -18.83
C GLY A 42 23.95 12.05 -17.46
N TYR A 43 22.69 11.63 -17.34
CA TYR A 43 22.17 10.88 -16.19
C TYR A 43 21.01 9.98 -16.59
N ARG A 44 20.69 9.05 -15.70
CA ARG A 44 19.70 7.99 -15.89
C ARG A 44 18.87 7.76 -14.63
N TYR A 45 17.72 7.12 -14.79
CA TYR A 45 16.91 6.64 -13.68
C TYR A 45 16.71 5.14 -13.80
N PRO A 46 17.70 4.31 -13.43
CA PRO A 46 17.66 2.86 -13.67
C PRO A 46 16.40 2.17 -13.14
N ALA A 47 15.86 2.64 -12.01
CA ALA A 47 14.64 2.11 -11.42
C ALA A 47 13.36 2.45 -12.20
N VAL A 48 13.40 3.43 -13.11
CA VAL A 48 12.27 3.83 -13.99
C VAL A 48 12.39 3.17 -15.35
N GLU A 49 13.61 2.89 -15.80
CA GLU A 49 13.90 2.37 -17.13
C GLU A 49 13.30 1.00 -17.41
N THR A 50 12.91 0.26 -16.37
CA THR A 50 12.15 -1.00 -16.50
C THR A 50 10.69 -0.80 -16.90
N PHE A 51 10.18 0.44 -16.84
CA PHE A 51 8.79 0.81 -17.10
C PHE A 51 8.60 1.63 -18.38
N VAL A 52 9.68 1.90 -19.11
CA VAL A 52 9.68 2.64 -20.38
C VAL A 52 10.39 1.81 -21.45
N ASP A 53 10.05 2.04 -22.72
CA ASP A 53 10.62 1.26 -23.82
C ASP A 53 12.11 1.57 -24.01
N ASN A 54 12.50 2.84 -23.78
CA ASN A 54 13.87 3.31 -23.94
C ASN A 54 14.32 4.18 -22.73
N PRO A 55 15.61 4.14 -22.33
CA PRO A 55 16.11 4.95 -21.21
C PRO A 55 15.92 6.47 -21.36
N GLU A 56 15.91 6.96 -22.59
CA GLU A 56 15.70 8.38 -22.91
C GLU A 56 14.29 8.88 -22.56
N GLU A 57 13.32 7.96 -22.49
CA GLU A 57 11.92 8.29 -22.16
C GLU A 57 11.66 8.37 -20.66
N ALA A 58 12.61 7.92 -19.82
CA ALA A 58 12.44 7.87 -18.37
C ALA A 58 12.14 9.25 -17.77
N GLU A 59 12.79 10.30 -18.26
CA GLU A 59 12.55 11.66 -17.76
C GLU A 59 11.17 12.19 -18.20
N ALA A 60 10.73 11.88 -19.42
CA ALA A 60 9.40 12.25 -19.90
C ALA A 60 8.30 11.54 -19.09
N PHE A 61 8.50 10.25 -18.80
CA PHE A 61 7.61 9.47 -17.93
C PHE A 61 7.50 10.09 -16.54
N LEU A 62 8.62 10.40 -15.87
CA LEU A 62 8.62 11.03 -14.54
C LEU A 62 7.94 12.41 -14.54
N ARG A 63 8.20 13.23 -15.56
CA ARG A 63 7.54 14.54 -15.71
C ARG A 63 6.04 14.41 -15.90
N SER A 64 5.58 13.36 -16.57
CA SER A 64 4.14 13.08 -16.70
C SER A 64 3.50 12.73 -15.36
N LEU A 65 4.21 12.02 -14.47
CA LEU A 65 3.72 11.70 -13.14
C LEU A 65 3.71 12.93 -12.22
N GLU A 66 4.74 13.77 -12.33
CA GLU A 66 4.80 15.05 -11.61
C GLU A 66 3.71 16.02 -12.05
N SER A 67 3.45 16.17 -13.36
CA SER A 67 2.39 17.06 -13.86
C SER A 67 0.99 16.63 -13.41
N ASN A 68 0.82 15.32 -13.15
CA ASN A 68 -0.38 14.74 -12.56
C ASN A 68 -0.36 14.71 -11.02
N LYS A 69 0.63 15.35 -10.38
CA LYS A 69 0.80 15.49 -8.92
C LYS A 69 1.05 14.18 -8.18
N LEU A 70 1.46 13.12 -8.86
CA LEU A 70 1.81 11.83 -8.25
C LEU A 70 3.18 11.87 -7.60
N LEU A 71 4.10 12.59 -8.25
CA LEU A 71 5.43 12.82 -7.76
C LEU A 71 5.62 14.30 -7.42
N THR A 72 6.58 14.53 -6.55
CA THR A 72 7.19 15.84 -6.29
C THR A 72 8.67 15.73 -6.64
N SER A 73 9.19 16.71 -7.37
CA SER A 73 10.62 16.79 -7.66
C SER A 73 11.33 17.77 -6.72
N GLU A 74 12.58 17.47 -6.42
CA GLU A 74 13.52 18.36 -5.77
C GLU A 74 14.84 18.36 -6.53
N ILE A 75 15.44 19.53 -6.75
CA ILE A 75 16.76 19.64 -7.37
C ILE A 75 17.78 18.97 -6.44
N CYS A 76 18.40 17.89 -6.91
CA CYS A 76 19.44 17.17 -6.18
C CYS A 76 20.84 17.38 -6.79
N GLY A 77 20.91 18.01 -7.96
CA GLY A 77 22.19 18.30 -8.61
C GLY A 77 22.04 19.24 -9.79
N VAL A 78 23.19 19.61 -10.37
CA VAL A 78 23.26 20.40 -11.59
C VAL A 78 24.21 19.67 -12.53
N LEU A 79 23.71 19.30 -13.71
CA LEU A 79 24.53 18.70 -14.75
C LEU A 79 25.11 19.80 -15.62
N LEU A 80 26.44 19.83 -15.68
CA LEU A 80 27.18 20.71 -16.57
C LEU A 80 27.42 20.00 -17.90
N TYR A 81 27.22 20.72 -19.00
CA TYR A 81 27.38 20.17 -20.34
C TYR A 81 27.94 21.18 -21.33
N CYS A 82 28.55 20.65 -22.38
CA CYS A 82 29.08 21.40 -23.50
C CYS A 82 27.94 22.01 -24.32
N PRO A 83 27.89 23.34 -24.54
CA PRO A 83 26.84 23.98 -25.33
C PRO A 83 26.90 23.60 -26.82
N GLU A 84 28.08 23.20 -27.32
CA GLU A 84 28.29 22.87 -28.74
C GLU A 84 27.77 21.48 -29.09
N CYS A 85 28.00 20.48 -28.24
CA CYS A 85 27.67 19.08 -28.55
C CYS A 85 26.81 18.35 -27.52
N GLY A 86 26.44 19.00 -26.40
CA GLY A 86 25.61 18.39 -25.35
C GLY A 86 26.33 17.43 -24.41
N SER A 87 27.61 17.13 -24.65
CA SER A 87 28.39 16.21 -23.81
C SER A 87 28.59 16.74 -22.38
N CYS A 88 28.50 15.84 -21.40
CA CYS A 88 28.79 16.12 -20.00
C CYS A 88 30.27 15.91 -19.63
N SER A 89 31.07 15.41 -20.57
CA SER A 89 32.51 15.14 -20.40
C SER A 89 33.33 16.41 -20.56
N VAL A 90 33.25 17.32 -19.58
CA VAL A 90 33.99 18.59 -19.57
C VAL A 90 35.06 18.60 -18.48
N GLU A 91 36.25 19.08 -18.81
CA GLU A 91 37.38 19.23 -17.89
C GLU A 91 37.72 20.71 -17.68
N GLU A 92 38.01 21.12 -16.45
CA GLU A 92 38.44 22.49 -16.16
C GLU A 92 39.91 22.68 -16.62
N VAL A 93 40.15 23.69 -17.43
CA VAL A 93 41.50 24.06 -17.87
C VAL A 93 41.98 25.21 -16.99
N LEU A 94 42.70 24.85 -15.92
CA LEU A 94 43.32 25.81 -15.01
C LEU A 94 44.65 26.32 -15.56
N ARG A 95 44.90 27.61 -15.36
CA ARG A 95 46.19 28.24 -15.66
C ARG A 95 47.24 27.67 -14.71
N ARG A 96 48.28 27.00 -15.21
CA ARG A 96 49.49 26.78 -14.40
C ARG A 96 50.16 28.12 -14.18
N ALA A 97 50.09 28.64 -12.96
CA ALA A 97 50.93 29.74 -12.53
C ALA A 97 52.36 29.22 -12.40
N ASN A 98 53.15 29.32 -13.46
CA ASN A 98 54.59 29.13 -13.34
C ASN A 98 55.18 30.34 -12.62
N SER A 99 55.29 30.23 -11.29
CA SER A 99 56.34 30.91 -10.56
C SER A 99 57.66 30.20 -10.89
N ILE A 100 58.49 30.80 -11.75
CA ILE A 100 59.94 30.98 -11.60
C ILE A 100 60.38 31.91 -12.75
N SER A 101 60.87 33.07 -12.34
CA SER A 101 61.48 34.13 -13.13
C SER A 101 62.71 33.68 -13.93
N LYS A 102 62.80 34.04 -15.23
CA LYS A 102 63.90 34.87 -15.77
C LYS A 102 63.70 35.29 -17.24
N GLU A 103 63.84 36.60 -17.42
CA GLU A 103 64.49 37.35 -18.51
C GLU A 103 63.97 37.27 -19.97
N LYS A 104 63.37 38.41 -20.36
CA LYS A 104 63.40 39.15 -21.65
C LYS A 104 64.03 38.45 -22.88
N THR A 105 63.27 38.43 -23.98
CA THR A 105 63.47 39.28 -25.18
C THR A 105 62.28 39.12 -26.12
N GLY A 106 61.83 40.23 -26.71
CA GLY A 106 60.57 40.29 -27.44
C GLY A 106 60.60 39.85 -28.89
N THR A 107 59.42 39.62 -29.43
CA THR A 107 58.92 40.06 -30.74
C THR A 107 57.42 39.82 -30.75
N SER A 108 56.70 40.75 -31.35
CA SER A 108 55.25 40.71 -31.55
C SER A 108 54.83 39.45 -32.30
N ASP A 109 53.92 38.68 -31.71
CA ASP A 109 52.79 38.05 -32.39
C ASP A 109 51.71 37.82 -31.33
N ALA A 110 50.46 38.09 -31.69
CA ALA A 110 49.31 38.10 -30.79
C ALA A 110 49.17 36.76 -30.05
N GLU A 111 49.57 36.72 -28.77
CA GLU A 111 49.24 35.61 -27.88
C GLU A 111 47.72 35.59 -27.69
N PRO A 112 47.01 34.51 -28.07
CA PRO A 112 45.60 34.40 -27.75
C PRO A 112 45.52 34.29 -26.23
N SER A 113 44.89 35.28 -25.60
CA SER A 113 44.57 35.28 -24.17
C SER A 113 43.78 34.03 -23.82
N ALA A 114 44.47 32.98 -23.38
CA ALA A 114 43.86 31.74 -22.94
C ALA A 114 43.20 31.98 -21.58
N ASP A 115 41.97 32.49 -21.62
CA ASP A 115 41.11 32.63 -20.46
C ASP A 115 40.87 31.26 -19.82
N ALA A 116 40.95 31.21 -18.49
CA ALA A 116 40.53 30.04 -17.72
C ALA A 116 39.10 29.63 -18.15
N GLY A 117 38.87 28.33 -18.32
CA GLY A 117 37.65 27.83 -18.92
C GLY A 117 37.53 26.32 -18.81
N TRP A 118 36.76 25.73 -19.72
CA TRP A 118 36.49 24.30 -19.78
C TRP A 118 36.86 23.77 -21.15
N ARG A 119 37.24 22.50 -21.23
CA ARG A 119 37.39 21.77 -22.49
C ARG A 119 36.42 20.61 -22.52
N CYS A 120 35.64 20.50 -23.60
CA CYS A 120 34.87 19.28 -23.87
C CYS A 120 35.79 18.17 -24.37
N ARG A 121 35.75 16.99 -23.74
CA ARG A 121 36.58 15.83 -24.15
C ARG A 121 36.05 15.15 -25.41
N ASP A 122 34.79 15.35 -25.77
CA ASP A 122 34.18 14.67 -26.91
C ASP A 122 34.33 15.47 -28.21
N CYS A 123 34.11 16.79 -28.19
CA CYS A 123 34.24 17.64 -29.39
C CYS A 123 35.48 18.55 -29.39
N GLY A 124 36.21 18.64 -28.28
CA GLY A 124 37.41 19.48 -28.16
C GLY A 124 37.13 20.98 -27.97
N ALA A 125 35.87 21.40 -27.92
CA ALA A 125 35.51 22.81 -27.77
C ALA A 125 36.08 23.43 -26.50
N LEU A 126 36.66 24.62 -26.62
CA LEU A 126 37.12 25.46 -25.51
C LEU A 126 36.00 26.43 -25.11
N ILE A 127 35.50 26.27 -23.89
CA ILE A 127 34.35 26.99 -23.36
C ILE A 127 34.87 27.97 -22.32
N LYS A 128 34.56 29.26 -22.47
CA LYS A 128 34.99 30.28 -21.50
C LYS A 128 34.36 30.02 -20.12
N LYS A 129 35.04 30.45 -19.06
CA LYS A 129 34.46 30.41 -17.71
C LYS A 129 33.13 31.16 -17.67
N GLY A 130 32.08 30.50 -17.21
CA GLY A 130 30.70 31.02 -17.17
C GLY A 130 29.88 30.79 -18.45
N ALA A 131 30.48 30.32 -19.54
CA ALA A 131 29.76 29.95 -20.77
C ALA A 131 29.38 28.46 -20.84
N LEU A 132 29.59 27.72 -19.75
CA LEU A 132 29.21 26.32 -19.63
C LEU A 132 27.71 26.22 -19.38
N SER A 133 27.02 25.40 -20.17
CA SER A 133 25.58 25.19 -19.97
C SER A 133 25.33 24.29 -18.77
N ALA A 134 24.24 24.56 -18.07
CA ALA A 134 23.86 23.85 -16.87
C ALA A 134 22.37 23.50 -16.94
N LYS A 135 22.01 22.26 -16.62
CA LYS A 135 20.62 21.84 -16.42
C LYS A 135 20.43 21.29 -15.00
N PRO A 136 19.33 21.64 -14.31
CA PRO A 136 19.03 21.04 -13.02
C PRO A 136 18.74 19.54 -13.19
N VAL A 137 19.17 18.76 -12.21
CA VAL A 137 18.87 17.33 -12.10
C VAL A 137 17.98 17.12 -10.89
N PHE A 138 16.91 16.36 -11.08
CA PHE A 138 15.87 16.18 -10.09
C PHE A 138 15.97 14.82 -9.41
N SER A 139 15.62 14.79 -8.14
CA SER A 139 15.20 13.57 -7.45
C SER A 139 13.69 13.63 -7.29
N TYR A 140 13.04 12.47 -7.30
CA TYR A 140 11.58 12.40 -7.19
C TYR A 140 11.18 11.67 -5.92
N LYS A 141 10.19 12.22 -5.22
CA LYS A 141 9.47 11.55 -4.14
C LYS A 141 8.01 11.41 -4.50
N PHE A 142 7.39 10.38 -3.95
CA PHE A 142 5.95 10.25 -4.00
C PHE A 142 5.29 11.39 -3.22
N SER A 143 4.32 12.06 -3.83
CA SER A 143 3.71 13.24 -3.21
C SER A 143 2.66 12.83 -2.19
N GLN A 144 2.56 13.53 -1.05
CA GLN A 144 1.51 13.25 -0.07
C GLN A 144 0.10 13.38 -0.69
N LYS A 145 -0.11 14.35 -1.59
CA LYS A 145 -1.37 14.50 -2.33
C LYS A 145 -1.62 13.37 -3.34
N GLY A 146 -0.57 12.77 -3.89
CA GLY A 146 -0.63 11.61 -4.77
C GLY A 146 -0.95 10.34 -3.99
N ILE A 147 -0.42 10.20 -2.77
CA ILE A 147 -0.83 9.17 -1.80
C ILE A 147 -2.31 9.32 -1.48
N ASP A 148 -2.75 10.52 -1.11
CA ASP A 148 -4.15 10.77 -0.75
C ASP A 148 -5.06 10.56 -1.98
N GLU A 149 -4.73 11.09 -3.17
CA GLU A 149 -5.53 10.92 -4.40
C GLU A 149 -5.55 9.46 -4.92
N ILE A 150 -4.51 8.66 -4.69
CA ILE A 150 -4.44 7.24 -5.12
C ILE A 150 -5.11 6.33 -4.09
N SER A 151 -4.87 6.57 -2.80
CA SER A 151 -5.54 5.85 -1.70
C SER A 151 -7.05 6.09 -1.71
N ASP A 152 -7.47 7.34 -1.96
CA ASP A 152 -8.88 7.72 -2.12
C ASP A 152 -9.52 7.11 -3.38
N ARG A 153 -8.74 6.76 -4.42
CA ARG A 153 -9.26 6.28 -5.71
C ARG A 153 -9.12 4.78 -5.96
N LEU A 154 -8.27 4.04 -5.26
CA LEU A 154 -8.00 2.64 -5.61
C LEU A 154 -8.83 1.57 -4.89
N ALA A 155 -9.47 1.84 -3.75
CA ALA A 155 -10.52 0.93 -3.22
C ALA A 155 -11.32 1.51 -2.05
N ILE A 156 -10.71 2.33 -1.20
CA ILE A 156 -11.26 2.64 0.12
C ILE A 156 -12.49 3.52 0.03
N LYS A 157 -12.44 4.70 -0.60
CA LYS A 157 -13.61 5.60 -0.64
C LYS A 157 -14.84 4.98 -1.33
N PRO A 158 -14.72 4.35 -2.53
CA PRO A 158 -15.85 3.65 -3.13
C PRO A 158 -16.32 2.47 -2.27
N LEU A 159 -15.43 1.83 -1.49
CA LEU A 159 -15.82 0.79 -0.54
C LEU A 159 -16.56 1.36 0.67
N LEU A 160 -16.13 2.50 1.21
CA LEU A 160 -16.83 3.19 2.30
C LEU A 160 -18.23 3.61 1.85
N GLU A 161 -18.35 4.17 0.64
CA GLU A 161 -19.65 4.47 0.02
C GLU A 161 -20.50 3.19 -0.15
N PHE A 162 -19.91 2.11 -0.67
CA PHE A 162 -20.57 0.80 -0.81
C PHE A 162 -21.08 0.23 0.53
N LEU A 163 -20.29 0.36 1.59
CA LEU A 163 -20.64 -0.12 2.93
C LEU A 163 -21.74 0.76 3.54
N HIS A 164 -21.64 2.08 3.39
CA HIS A 164 -22.67 3.02 3.85
C HIS A 164 -24.01 2.79 3.14
N GLU A 165 -24.01 2.53 1.83
CA GLU A 165 -25.23 2.17 1.07
C GLU A 165 -25.89 0.87 1.59
N ARG A 166 -25.15 0.06 2.34
CA ARG A 166 -25.60 -1.21 2.92
C ARG A 166 -25.92 -1.10 4.42
N GLY A 167 -25.93 0.12 4.97
CA GLY A 167 -26.28 0.40 6.36
C GLY A 167 -25.14 0.23 7.35
N TYR A 168 -23.89 0.12 6.90
CA TYR A 168 -22.74 0.05 7.79
C TYR A 168 -22.23 1.45 8.14
N ASN A 169 -21.98 1.67 9.43
CA ASN A 169 -21.08 2.73 9.88
C ASN A 169 -19.65 2.24 9.73
N THR A 170 -18.74 3.09 9.22
CA THR A 170 -17.38 2.67 8.87
C THR A 170 -16.32 3.61 9.45
N GLU A 171 -15.17 3.05 9.78
CA GLU A 171 -13.95 3.78 10.14
C GLU A 171 -12.81 3.35 9.22
N SER A 172 -11.98 4.32 8.80
CA SER A 172 -10.79 4.08 7.99
C SER A 172 -9.72 5.14 8.32
N PRO A 173 -8.52 4.73 8.79
CA PRO A 173 -8.18 3.38 9.25
C PRO A 173 -9.07 2.97 10.44
N GLY A 174 -9.38 1.68 10.52
CA GLY A 174 -10.21 1.11 11.57
C GLY A 174 -9.38 0.49 12.68
N TYR A 175 -9.77 0.69 13.94
CA TYR A 175 -9.02 0.20 15.10
C TYR A 175 -9.78 -0.89 15.83
N MET A 176 -9.07 -1.94 16.27
CA MET A 176 -9.63 -2.97 17.14
C MET A 176 -8.60 -3.37 18.20
N THR A 177 -9.02 -3.41 19.45
CA THR A 177 -8.19 -3.93 20.55
C THR A 177 -8.31 -5.45 20.62
N GLY A 178 -7.17 -6.14 20.56
CA GLY A 178 -7.11 -7.60 20.68
C GLY A 178 -7.19 -8.11 22.12
N ASP A 179 -7.33 -9.43 22.26
CA ASP A 179 -7.28 -10.14 23.54
C ASP A 179 -5.97 -9.89 24.29
N SER A 180 -4.89 -9.70 23.53
CA SER A 180 -3.56 -9.36 24.04
C SER A 180 -3.44 -7.91 24.52
N GLU A 181 -4.51 -7.10 24.47
CA GLU A 181 -4.52 -5.66 24.78
C GLU A 181 -3.67 -4.82 23.80
N VAL A 182 -3.26 -5.45 22.71
CA VAL A 182 -2.59 -4.79 21.58
C VAL A 182 -3.66 -4.20 20.68
N GLU A 183 -3.49 -2.95 20.29
CA GLU A 183 -4.33 -2.31 19.30
C GLU A 183 -3.84 -2.70 17.90
N HIS A 184 -4.76 -3.22 17.09
CA HIS A 184 -4.52 -3.58 15.70
C HIS A 184 -5.23 -2.60 14.78
N ILE A 185 -4.59 -2.31 13.66
CA ILE A 185 -5.09 -1.39 12.64
C ILE A 185 -5.51 -2.22 11.43
N PHE A 186 -6.74 -2.00 10.97
CA PHE A 186 -7.28 -2.50 9.71
C PHE A 186 -7.48 -1.34 8.74
N ASP A 187 -7.52 -1.62 7.44
CA ASP A 187 -7.80 -0.57 6.45
C ASP A 187 -9.21 -0.01 6.64
N ILE A 188 -10.18 -0.88 6.90
CA ILE A 188 -11.57 -0.51 7.22
C ILE A 188 -12.12 -1.42 8.31
N THR A 189 -12.79 -0.82 9.30
CA THR A 189 -13.71 -1.51 10.21
C THR A 189 -15.13 -1.02 9.97
N ALA A 190 -16.10 -1.91 10.12
CA ALA A 190 -17.51 -1.59 9.95
C ALA A 190 -18.37 -2.11 11.11
N MET A 191 -19.34 -1.31 11.50
CA MET A 191 -20.29 -1.54 12.60
C MET A 191 -21.71 -1.42 12.04
N GLY A 192 -22.68 -2.11 12.67
CA GLY A 192 -24.09 -1.87 12.37
C GLY A 192 -24.56 -0.52 12.90
N GLU A 193 -25.64 0.04 12.34
CA GLU A 193 -26.20 1.34 12.77
C GLU A 193 -26.46 1.42 14.29
N ASP A 194 -26.97 0.33 14.87
CA ASP A 194 -27.35 0.26 16.30
C ASP A 194 -26.30 -0.47 17.17
N GLN A 195 -25.13 -0.82 16.62
CA GLN A 195 -24.11 -1.62 17.31
C GLN A 195 -22.82 -0.83 17.49
N ASN A 196 -22.25 -0.89 18.70
CA ASN A 196 -20.93 -0.32 18.98
C ASN A 196 -19.78 -1.31 18.68
N ASP A 197 -20.11 -2.58 18.42
CA ASP A 197 -19.12 -3.61 18.17
C ASP A 197 -18.81 -3.69 16.68
N VAL A 198 -17.52 -3.77 16.35
CA VAL A 198 -17.06 -3.99 14.97
C VAL A 198 -17.47 -5.39 14.52
N ILE A 199 -18.29 -5.46 13.47
CA ILE A 199 -18.81 -6.72 12.92
C ILE A 199 -18.04 -7.18 11.67
N LEU A 200 -17.38 -6.25 10.99
CA LEU A 200 -16.59 -6.52 9.79
C LEU A 200 -15.23 -5.81 9.90
N ALA A 201 -14.15 -6.56 9.69
CA ALA A 201 -12.81 -6.02 9.51
C ALA A 201 -12.30 -6.34 8.11
N LEU A 202 -11.70 -5.37 7.43
CA LEU A 202 -11.29 -5.51 6.04
C LEU A 202 -9.89 -4.92 5.82
N ASP A 203 -9.05 -5.71 5.15
CA ASP A 203 -7.72 -5.30 4.69
C ASP A 203 -7.60 -5.47 3.17
N PHE A 204 -6.82 -4.59 2.56
CA PHE A 204 -6.46 -4.60 1.16
C PHE A 204 -4.97 -4.89 0.97
N VAL A 205 -4.69 -5.70 -0.04
CA VAL A 205 -3.33 -5.95 -0.48
C VAL A 205 -3.23 -5.81 -1.99
N VAL A 206 -2.32 -4.93 -2.43
CA VAL A 206 -2.03 -4.67 -3.83
C VAL A 206 -0.58 -5.04 -4.10
N SER A 207 -0.36 -5.82 -5.16
CA SER A 207 0.94 -6.31 -5.59
C SER A 207 0.99 -6.40 -7.13
N GLU A 208 2.20 -6.42 -7.69
CA GLU A 208 2.43 -6.64 -9.13
C GLU A 208 2.10 -8.09 -9.54
N GLU A 209 2.44 -9.02 -8.64
CA GLU A 209 2.26 -10.46 -8.80
C GLU A 209 1.36 -11.04 -7.71
N SER A 210 1.11 -12.35 -7.77
CA SER A 210 0.33 -13.04 -6.75
C SER A 210 0.92 -12.85 -5.36
N VAL A 211 0.07 -12.46 -4.41
CA VAL A 211 0.44 -12.12 -3.04
C VAL A 211 0.85 -13.37 -2.24
N GLY A 212 1.95 -13.24 -1.51
CA GLY A 212 2.55 -14.29 -0.69
C GLY A 212 1.79 -14.58 0.61
N GLU A 213 2.34 -15.53 1.37
CA GLU A 213 1.79 -15.98 2.65
C GLU A 213 1.94 -14.90 3.75
N ASP A 214 2.94 -14.03 3.63
CA ASP A 214 3.28 -12.98 4.60
C ASP A 214 2.08 -12.06 4.92
N LYS A 215 1.31 -11.69 3.90
CA LYS A 215 0.14 -10.81 4.05
C LYS A 215 -1.04 -11.53 4.70
N VAL A 216 -1.24 -12.81 4.38
CA VAL A 216 -2.25 -13.65 5.02
C VAL A 216 -1.89 -13.89 6.49
N ILE A 217 -0.61 -14.14 6.79
CA ILE A 217 -0.13 -14.32 8.17
C ILE A 217 -0.34 -13.04 8.98
N SER A 218 -0.06 -11.87 8.40
CA SER A 218 -0.32 -10.59 9.05
C SER A 218 -1.81 -10.39 9.35
N MET A 219 -2.69 -10.65 8.38
CA MET A 219 -4.15 -10.56 8.58
C MET A 219 -4.61 -11.56 9.64
N PHE A 220 -4.11 -12.79 9.60
CA PHE A 220 -4.41 -13.82 10.59
C PHE A 220 -4.00 -13.41 12.00
N ALA A 221 -2.81 -12.82 12.18
CA ALA A 221 -2.36 -12.37 13.50
C ALA A 221 -3.32 -11.32 14.10
N LYS A 222 -3.81 -10.39 13.28
CA LYS A 222 -4.82 -9.40 13.70
C LYS A 222 -6.14 -10.09 14.05
N VAL A 223 -6.70 -10.87 13.12
CA VAL A 223 -8.00 -11.55 13.27
C VAL A 223 -8.01 -12.52 14.44
N PHE A 224 -6.91 -13.22 14.69
CA PHE A 224 -6.79 -14.15 15.81
C PHE A 224 -6.84 -13.43 17.16
N ASP A 225 -6.25 -12.24 17.25
CA ASP A 225 -6.23 -11.44 18.48
C ASP A 225 -7.53 -10.65 18.67
N THR A 226 -8.11 -10.09 17.61
CA THR A 226 -9.30 -9.22 17.67
C THR A 226 -10.63 -9.96 17.50
N ASN A 227 -10.60 -11.15 16.89
CA ASN A 227 -11.74 -12.06 16.65
C ASN A 227 -13.01 -11.35 16.13
N PRO A 228 -12.93 -10.60 15.03
CA PRO A 228 -14.10 -9.98 14.40
C PRO A 228 -15.08 -11.08 13.92
N PRO A 229 -16.41 -10.83 13.94
CA PRO A 229 -17.39 -11.76 13.41
C PRO A 229 -17.14 -12.13 11.94
N ARG A 230 -16.70 -11.15 11.14
CA ARG A 230 -16.30 -11.38 9.75
C ARG A 230 -15.02 -10.62 9.41
N SER A 231 -14.12 -11.28 8.68
CA SER A 231 -12.87 -10.69 8.23
C SER A 231 -12.63 -10.96 6.75
N ILE A 232 -12.37 -9.91 5.97
CA ILE A 232 -12.18 -9.99 4.52
C ILE A 232 -10.80 -9.46 4.13
N LEU A 233 -10.05 -10.24 3.35
CA LEU A 233 -8.82 -9.82 2.70
C LEU A 233 -9.08 -9.65 1.20
N VAL A 234 -9.00 -8.41 0.71
CA VAL A 234 -9.10 -8.12 -0.72
C VAL A 234 -7.70 -8.12 -1.32
N ALA A 235 -7.48 -8.97 -2.32
CA ALA A 235 -6.16 -9.14 -2.94
C ALA A 235 -6.17 -8.78 -4.44
N PHE A 236 -5.24 -7.91 -4.83
CA PHE A 236 -4.99 -7.52 -6.22
C PHE A 236 -3.54 -7.89 -6.62
N PRO A 237 -3.31 -8.67 -7.68
CA PRO A 237 -4.30 -9.38 -8.51
C PRO A 237 -5.00 -10.58 -7.82
N GLY A 238 -4.36 -11.15 -6.79
CA GLY A 238 -4.84 -12.36 -6.10
C GLY A 238 -3.75 -12.99 -5.24
N LEU A 239 -4.05 -14.09 -4.56
CA LEU A 239 -3.11 -14.79 -3.70
C LEU A 239 -2.36 -15.91 -4.44
N THR A 240 -1.16 -16.25 -3.98
CA THR A 240 -0.49 -17.50 -4.39
C THR A 240 -1.32 -18.71 -3.96
N LYS A 241 -1.15 -19.86 -4.63
CA LYS A 241 -1.84 -21.12 -4.25
C LYS A 241 -1.61 -21.52 -2.80
N LYS A 242 -0.43 -21.22 -2.25
CA LYS A 242 -0.12 -21.53 -0.84
C LYS A 242 -0.81 -20.55 0.10
N ALA A 243 -0.72 -19.25 -0.18
CA ALA A 243 -1.40 -18.22 0.60
C ALA A 243 -2.93 -18.41 0.62
N LYS A 244 -3.52 -18.83 -0.51
CA LYS A 244 -4.95 -19.14 -0.59
C LYS A 244 -5.36 -20.30 0.32
N LYS A 245 -4.62 -21.42 0.29
CA LYS A 245 -4.85 -22.54 1.21
C LYS A 245 -4.70 -22.12 2.68
N LEU A 246 -3.75 -21.23 2.95
CA LEU A 246 -3.52 -20.71 4.29
C LEU A 246 -4.68 -19.84 4.76
N ALA A 247 -5.21 -18.97 3.89
CA ALA A 247 -6.37 -18.14 4.20
C ALA A 247 -7.64 -18.99 4.44
N GLU A 248 -7.86 -20.02 3.62
CA GLU A 248 -8.94 -21.00 3.80
C GLU A 248 -8.83 -21.72 5.16
N GLN A 249 -7.62 -22.12 5.56
CA GLN A 249 -7.37 -22.75 6.87
C GLN A 249 -7.66 -21.81 8.04
N TYR A 250 -7.50 -20.50 7.84
CA TYR A 250 -7.72 -19.48 8.85
C TYR A 250 -9.12 -18.85 8.82
N GLU A 251 -10.03 -19.37 7.97
CA GLU A 251 -11.40 -18.86 7.84
C GLU A 251 -11.45 -17.35 7.47
N ILE A 252 -10.43 -16.86 6.76
CA ILE A 252 -10.38 -15.48 6.25
C ILE A 252 -11.05 -15.47 4.87
N ASP A 253 -12.10 -14.67 4.70
CA ASP A 253 -12.75 -14.49 3.41
C ASP A 253 -11.80 -13.76 2.45
N VAL A 254 -11.46 -14.37 1.31
CA VAL A 254 -10.57 -13.76 0.32
C VAL A 254 -11.33 -13.31 -0.91
N VAL A 255 -11.14 -12.06 -1.31
CA VAL A 255 -11.65 -11.51 -2.56
C VAL A 255 -10.49 -11.16 -3.48
N GLU A 256 -10.21 -12.06 -4.42
CA GLU A 256 -9.17 -11.86 -5.45
C GLU A 256 -9.73 -11.08 -6.63
N THR A 257 -9.02 -10.09 -7.17
CA THR A 257 -9.47 -9.38 -8.38
C THR A 257 -8.32 -8.74 -9.16
N HIS A 258 -8.50 -8.66 -10.47
CA HIS A 258 -7.63 -7.90 -11.38
C HIS A 258 -8.30 -6.60 -11.88
N ASP A 259 -9.55 -6.36 -11.45
CA ASP A 259 -10.42 -5.28 -11.94
C ASP A 259 -11.35 -4.79 -10.82
N LEU A 260 -11.48 -3.48 -10.69
CA LEU A 260 -12.35 -2.83 -9.71
C LEU A 260 -13.84 -3.07 -10.01
N ASP A 261 -14.26 -3.19 -11.27
CA ASP A 261 -15.66 -3.46 -11.59
C ASP A 261 -16.09 -4.87 -11.16
N VAL A 262 -15.15 -5.82 -11.24
CA VAL A 262 -15.34 -7.20 -10.78
C VAL A 262 -15.31 -7.27 -9.25
N LEU A 263 -14.51 -6.41 -8.60
CA LEU A 263 -14.43 -6.32 -7.14
C LEU A 263 -15.82 -6.09 -6.53
N TRP A 264 -16.56 -5.09 -7.00
CA TRP A 264 -17.89 -4.77 -6.45
C TRP A 264 -18.90 -5.92 -6.59
N LYS A 265 -18.81 -6.69 -7.68
CA LYS A 265 -19.67 -7.87 -7.88
C LYS A 265 -19.32 -8.99 -6.89
N LYS A 266 -18.04 -9.15 -6.55
CA LYS A 266 -17.60 -10.14 -5.55
C LYS A 266 -17.94 -9.67 -4.14
N LEU A 267 -17.64 -8.41 -3.80
CA LEU A 267 -17.96 -7.84 -2.50
C LEU A 267 -19.46 -7.85 -2.20
N ARG A 268 -20.33 -7.59 -3.19
CA ARG A 268 -21.80 -7.73 -3.01
C ARG A 268 -22.24 -9.12 -2.59
N LYS A 269 -21.50 -10.17 -2.95
CA LYS A 269 -21.81 -11.56 -2.57
C LYS A 269 -21.28 -11.92 -1.18
N VAL A 270 -20.18 -11.29 -0.77
CA VAL A 270 -19.50 -11.60 0.49
C VAL A 270 -20.00 -10.70 1.61
N ILE A 271 -20.34 -9.45 1.34
CA ILE A 271 -20.81 -8.47 2.33
C ILE A 271 -22.31 -8.25 2.12
N PRO A 272 -23.20 -8.88 2.91
CA PRO A 272 -24.64 -8.61 2.86
C PRO A 272 -24.97 -7.21 3.42
N PRO A 273 -26.17 -6.67 3.18
CA PRO A 273 -26.69 -5.52 3.94
C PRO A 273 -26.66 -5.76 5.46
N VAL A 274 -26.55 -4.72 6.29
CA VAL A 274 -26.46 -4.85 7.76
C VAL A 274 -27.69 -5.52 8.36
N ASP A 275 -28.88 -5.28 7.82
CA ASP A 275 -30.13 -5.90 8.25
C ASP A 275 -30.20 -7.40 7.93
N GLU A 276 -29.48 -7.85 6.89
CA GLU A 276 -29.26 -9.26 6.58
C GLU A 276 -28.05 -9.86 7.32
N PHE A 277 -27.25 -9.02 7.99
CA PHE A 277 -26.17 -9.46 8.87
C PHE A 277 -26.77 -9.98 10.18
N SER A 278 -27.51 -11.08 10.07
CA SER A 278 -28.13 -11.74 11.20
C SER A 278 -27.07 -12.57 11.92
N PHE A 279 -26.82 -12.23 13.16
CA PHE A 279 -26.29 -13.21 14.09
C PHE A 279 -27.35 -14.32 14.21
N GLU A 280 -27.00 -15.55 13.83
CA GLU A 280 -27.94 -16.66 13.93
C GLU A 280 -28.28 -16.85 15.42
N THR A 281 -29.55 -16.62 15.77
CA THR A 281 -30.03 -16.93 17.11
C THR A 281 -29.83 -18.42 17.34
N LEU A 282 -29.25 -18.80 18.48
CA LEU A 282 -29.11 -20.21 18.88
C LEU A 282 -30.47 -20.82 19.23
N ASP A 283 -31.31 -21.02 18.20
CA ASP A 283 -32.57 -21.73 18.30
C ASP A 283 -32.34 -23.26 18.33
N VAL A 284 -33.40 -24.01 18.62
CA VAL A 284 -33.32 -25.47 18.81
C VAL A 284 -32.80 -26.16 17.54
N MET A 285 -33.17 -25.68 16.35
CA MET A 285 -32.75 -26.28 15.09
C MET A 285 -31.28 -26.02 14.78
N THR A 286 -30.78 -24.82 15.08
CA THR A 286 -29.38 -24.42 14.95
C THR A 286 -28.48 -25.19 15.92
N LEU A 287 -28.94 -25.38 17.17
CA LEU A 287 -28.22 -26.24 18.11
C LEU A 287 -28.08 -27.67 17.59
N LEU A 288 -29.08 -28.21 16.89
CA LEU A 288 -29.04 -29.55 16.32
C LEU A 288 -28.12 -29.65 15.09
N SER A 289 -27.92 -28.58 14.32
CA SER A 289 -27.01 -28.57 13.16
C SER A 289 -25.54 -28.39 13.56
N LEU A 290 -25.25 -27.81 14.73
CA LEU A 290 -23.89 -27.64 15.23
C LEU A 290 -23.16 -28.99 15.43
N PRO A 291 -21.84 -29.04 15.17
CA PRO A 291 -20.98 -30.16 15.56
C PRO A 291 -21.11 -30.49 17.05
N ASP A 292 -21.10 -31.77 17.42
CA ASP A 292 -21.37 -32.22 18.79
C ASP A 292 -20.47 -31.55 19.86
N HIS A 293 -19.22 -31.27 19.51
CA HIS A 293 -18.26 -30.63 20.41
C HIS A 293 -18.60 -29.16 20.71
N LEU A 294 -19.21 -28.45 19.74
CA LEU A 294 -19.69 -27.07 19.88
C LEU A 294 -21.09 -27.00 20.47
N ARG A 295 -21.98 -27.94 20.11
CA ARG A 295 -23.38 -27.97 20.59
C ARG A 295 -23.47 -27.91 22.11
N LYS A 296 -22.65 -28.69 22.81
CA LYS A 296 -22.64 -28.72 24.28
C LYS A 296 -22.24 -27.35 24.86
N THR A 297 -21.21 -26.72 24.28
CA THR A 297 -20.73 -25.39 24.70
C THR A 297 -21.80 -24.32 24.45
N ALA A 298 -22.38 -24.30 23.25
CA ALA A 298 -23.44 -23.36 22.88
C ALA A 298 -24.68 -23.49 23.79
N SER A 299 -25.11 -24.73 24.08
CA SER A 299 -26.25 -24.99 24.97
C SER A 299 -26.03 -24.41 26.37
N MET A 300 -24.81 -24.52 26.92
CA MET A 300 -24.48 -23.96 28.24
C MET A 300 -24.52 -22.43 28.25
N VAL A 301 -24.11 -21.79 27.16
CA VAL A 301 -24.18 -20.32 27.05
C VAL A 301 -25.63 -19.86 26.94
N CYS A 302 -26.48 -20.57 26.18
CA CYS A 302 -27.92 -20.29 26.11
C CYS A 302 -28.60 -20.38 27.48
N GLU A 303 -28.23 -21.38 28.29
CA GLU A 303 -28.81 -21.54 29.63
C GLU A 303 -28.36 -20.43 30.60
N LYS A 304 -27.12 -19.94 30.47
CA LYS A 304 -26.56 -18.92 31.38
C LYS A 304 -26.80 -17.47 30.95
N GLY A 305 -27.07 -17.22 29.67
CA GLY A 305 -27.13 -15.87 29.11
C GLY A 305 -25.75 -15.26 28.91
N LYS A 306 -25.12 -14.72 29.97
CA LYS A 306 -23.75 -14.15 29.96
C LYS A 306 -22.82 -14.98 30.83
N THR A 307 -21.72 -15.50 30.29
CA THR A 307 -20.82 -16.42 31.00
C THR A 307 -19.35 -16.28 30.57
N THR A 308 -18.42 -16.84 31.35
CA THR A 308 -16.99 -16.88 31.02
C THR A 308 -16.53 -18.27 30.60
N ALA A 309 -15.38 -18.37 29.91
CA ALA A 309 -14.80 -19.68 29.57
C ALA A 309 -14.52 -20.56 30.80
N ASP A 310 -14.19 -19.96 31.96
CA ASP A 310 -13.98 -20.69 33.22
C ASP A 310 -15.28 -21.31 33.75
N GLU A 311 -16.40 -20.60 33.64
CA GLU A 311 -17.71 -21.08 34.05
C GLU A 311 -18.19 -22.21 33.13
N VAL A 312 -18.08 -22.02 31.82
CA VAL A 312 -18.46 -23.03 30.84
C VAL A 312 -17.64 -24.31 31.02
N ALA A 313 -16.33 -24.20 31.23
CA ALA A 313 -15.44 -25.34 31.48
C ALA A 313 -15.85 -26.18 32.70
N LYS A 314 -16.25 -25.52 33.80
CA LYS A 314 -16.75 -26.22 35.00
C LYS A 314 -18.02 -27.01 34.71
N MET A 315 -18.90 -26.48 33.86
CA MET A 315 -20.19 -27.11 33.55
C MET A 315 -20.06 -28.22 32.51
N THR A 316 -19.26 -28.02 31.46
CA THR A 316 -19.06 -29.02 30.41
C THR A 316 -18.10 -30.13 30.82
N GLN A 317 -17.36 -29.93 31.92
CA GLN A 317 -16.25 -30.75 32.40
C GLN A 317 -15.11 -30.89 31.39
N LYS A 318 -14.89 -29.86 30.55
CA LYS A 318 -13.73 -29.78 29.65
C LYS A 318 -12.69 -28.82 30.22
N ALA A 319 -11.46 -28.87 29.69
CA ALA A 319 -10.42 -27.91 30.04
C ALA A 319 -10.82 -26.50 29.60
N ARG A 320 -10.49 -25.48 30.41
CA ARG A 320 -10.75 -24.06 30.11
C ARG A 320 -10.27 -23.65 28.72
N ALA A 321 -9.04 -24.03 28.34
CA ALA A 321 -8.48 -23.67 27.04
C ALA A 321 -9.30 -24.23 25.87
N VAL A 322 -9.88 -25.42 26.05
CA VAL A 322 -10.73 -26.07 25.05
C VAL A 322 -12.07 -25.32 24.92
N GLU A 323 -12.72 -24.99 26.03
CA GLU A 323 -13.96 -24.20 25.99
C GLU A 323 -13.74 -22.79 25.46
N SER A 324 -12.62 -22.15 25.80
CA SER A 324 -12.26 -20.85 25.23
C SER A 324 -12.14 -20.92 23.70
N SER A 325 -11.54 -22.00 23.18
CA SER A 325 -11.45 -22.22 21.73
C SER A 325 -12.83 -22.39 21.09
N TYR A 326 -13.70 -23.22 21.69
CA TYR A 326 -15.06 -23.47 21.19
C TYR A 326 -15.95 -22.22 21.26
N LEU A 327 -15.85 -21.43 22.33
CA LEU A 327 -16.57 -20.18 22.47
C LEU A 327 -16.14 -19.17 21.40
N ASN A 328 -14.83 -19.01 21.17
CA ASN A 328 -14.32 -18.16 20.10
C ASN A 328 -14.74 -18.65 18.71
N GLN A 329 -14.81 -19.97 18.49
CA GLN A 329 -15.34 -20.54 17.25
C GLN A 329 -16.82 -20.21 17.07
N LEU A 330 -17.65 -20.35 18.11
CA LEU A 330 -19.06 -19.97 18.06
C LEU A 330 -19.26 -18.46 17.84
N VAL A 331 -18.34 -17.61 18.31
CA VAL A 331 -18.34 -16.17 17.99
C VAL A 331 -18.04 -15.93 16.51
N ARG A 332 -17.03 -16.61 15.94
CA ARG A 332 -16.71 -16.53 14.51
C ARG A 332 -17.84 -17.03 13.61
N MET A 333 -18.57 -18.05 14.07
CA MET A 333 -19.77 -18.55 13.39
C MET A 333 -20.98 -17.62 13.53
N GLY A 334 -20.87 -16.53 14.30
CA GLY A 334 -21.95 -15.55 14.47
C GLY A 334 -23.05 -15.97 15.46
N TYR A 335 -22.83 -17.01 16.27
CA TYR A 335 -23.82 -17.49 17.26
C TYR A 335 -23.72 -16.79 18.61
N LEU A 336 -22.51 -16.35 18.98
CA LEU A 336 -22.22 -15.72 20.26
C LEU A 336 -21.55 -14.38 20.05
N LYS A 337 -21.79 -13.44 20.95
CA LYS A 337 -21.01 -12.22 21.08
C LYS A 337 -20.02 -12.33 22.23
N LYS A 338 -18.93 -11.58 22.11
CA LYS A 338 -17.83 -11.52 23.07
C LYS A 338 -17.66 -10.09 23.54
N GLU A 339 -17.75 -9.87 24.84
CA GLU A 339 -17.57 -8.56 25.47
C GLU A 339 -16.45 -8.65 26.51
N ARG A 340 -15.51 -7.71 26.51
CA ARG A 340 -14.45 -7.64 27.52
C ARG A 340 -14.83 -6.64 28.61
N LYS A 341 -14.85 -7.08 29.87
CA LYS A 341 -15.13 -6.23 31.04
C LYS A 341 -13.99 -6.33 32.04
N GLY A 342 -13.07 -5.37 31.97
CA GLY A 342 -11.82 -5.41 32.73
C GLY A 342 -10.94 -6.60 32.30
N ARG A 343 -10.57 -7.46 33.24
CA ARG A 343 -9.74 -8.67 32.96
C ARG A 343 -10.55 -9.91 32.56
N GLN A 344 -11.87 -9.80 32.45
CA GLN A 344 -12.74 -10.94 32.13
C GLN A 344 -13.32 -10.80 30.73
N VAL A 345 -13.36 -11.93 30.03
CA VAL A 345 -14.02 -12.09 28.73
C VAL A 345 -15.35 -12.79 28.97
N LEU A 346 -16.44 -12.13 28.58
CA LEU A 346 -17.80 -12.61 28.70
C LEU A 346 -18.33 -12.99 27.32
N PHE A 347 -18.99 -14.14 27.25
CA PHE A 347 -19.68 -14.64 26.07
C PHE A 347 -21.18 -14.65 26.33
N SER A 348 -21.97 -14.29 25.32
CA SER A 348 -23.43 -14.37 25.39
C SER A 348 -24.05 -14.65 24.04
N VAL A 349 -25.25 -15.24 24.07
CA VAL A 349 -26.08 -15.36 22.88
C VAL A 349 -26.45 -13.97 22.38
N ILE A 350 -26.50 -13.84 21.06
CA ILE A 350 -26.87 -12.60 20.41
C ILE A 350 -28.40 -12.51 20.44
N SER A 351 -28.90 -11.44 21.06
CA SER A 351 -30.33 -11.22 21.37
C SER A 351 -31.00 -10.46 20.26
#